data_AF-A8PFY5-F1
#
_entry.id   AF-A8PFY5-F1
#
_cell.length_a   1.000
_cell.length_b   1.000
_cell.length_c   1.000
_cell.angle_alpha   90.00
_cell.angle_beta   90.00
_cell.angle_gamma   90.00
#
_symmetry.space_group_name_H-M   'P 1'
#
loop_
_entity.id
_entity.type
_entity.pdbx_description
1 polymer ?
#
loop_
_entity_poly.entity_id
_entity_poly.type
_entity_poly.pdbx_seq_one_letter_code
_entity_poly.pdbx_strand_id
1 'polypeptide(L)'
;MGDFPWMESLLNGNQWPPDDPDWVLEAVDAYMVHLDVPMPARISKLTPDDEDKQTRAAMALAAVATGLEEATRSECLKRVDEHLEPIFSWMHWLARASDTRVLNQALKIMVVGLSIPTEDTRLVVARLCCSPCVIDALIALFETSVDPEDQDFFDEGLLFALSCAIQHRASRTLLYDKLLSFPPSRTQNFAAKVVSLIDSYEACVDGAPGNDRNGLDLYDMFKAIFAILNHISSEWRLSSYFLREYYVGRYFEALARTLPRIGKLFKQFDQPALVDTYVANIMLWVDAQRGYAYQVAHDLVDAGLLQYIADRLDSLEPGSEEDIQMLDQMVTHLIGYMRSARVWWILDYRFNLVPENLRKRLSSPEHPGFPIWTRLSAFITVHFRGTAGTSKAMFQYPIYCQNLKVCCRMFCDIVF
;
A
#
# COMPACT_ATOMS: atom_id res chain seq x y z
N MET A 1 26.42 33.30 16.48
CA MET A 1 25.32 33.78 15.62
C MET A 1 25.89 34.64 14.48
N GLY A 2 26.72 34.08 13.60
CA GLY A 2 27.43 34.86 12.57
C GLY A 2 27.57 34.22 11.20
N ASP A 3 26.89 33.10 10.92
CA ASP A 3 27.27 32.21 9.81
C ASP A 3 26.16 31.91 8.79
N PHE A 4 25.02 32.60 8.85
CA PHE A 4 23.87 32.33 7.98
C PHE A 4 24.11 32.46 6.46
N PRO A 5 24.78 33.52 5.96
CA PRO A 5 24.82 33.78 4.52
C PRO A 5 25.67 32.80 3.71
N TRP A 6 26.73 32.23 4.29
CA TRP A 6 27.56 31.25 3.60
C TRP A 6 26.93 29.85 3.64
N MET A 7 26.22 29.53 4.71
CA MET A 7 25.44 28.29 4.87
C MET A 7 24.28 28.18 3.87
N GLU A 8 23.58 29.28 3.61
CA GLU A 8 22.52 29.34 2.60
C GLU A 8 23.07 29.19 1.16
N SER A 9 24.30 29.63 0.92
CA SER A 9 25.00 29.48 -0.36
C SER A 9 25.44 28.04 -0.65
N LEU A 10 25.76 27.27 0.40
CA LEU A 10 26.16 25.85 0.31
C LEU A 10 25.01 24.94 -0.13
N LEU A 11 23.80 25.20 0.38
CA LEU A 11 22.59 24.45 0.02
C LEU A 11 22.00 24.89 -1.33
N ASN A 12 22.18 26.14 -1.73
CA ASN A 12 21.66 26.68 -2.99
C ASN A 12 22.60 26.52 -4.19
N GLY A 13 23.80 25.94 -4.03
CA GLY A 13 24.72 25.78 -5.15
C GLY A 13 25.83 24.76 -4.91
N ASN A 14 25.56 23.47 -5.13
CA ASN A 14 26.48 22.41 -5.61
C ASN A 14 27.97 22.41 -5.18
N GLN A 15 28.35 23.03 -4.06
CA GLN A 15 29.73 23.15 -3.61
C GLN A 15 29.84 22.72 -2.15
N TRP A 16 29.34 21.53 -1.84
CA TRP A 16 29.93 20.74 -0.75
C TRP A 16 31.39 20.50 -1.15
N PRO A 17 32.40 20.75 -0.30
CA PRO A 17 33.77 20.34 -0.58
C PRO A 17 33.74 18.81 -0.75
N PRO A 18 33.85 18.28 -1.98
CA PRO A 18 33.53 16.87 -2.24
C PRO A 18 34.62 15.91 -1.72
N ASP A 19 35.72 16.47 -1.21
CA ASP A 19 36.96 15.73 -0.96
C ASP A 19 37.30 15.58 0.55
N ASP A 20 36.50 16.13 1.47
CA ASP A 20 36.73 16.01 2.92
C ASP A 20 35.52 15.41 3.67
N PRO A 21 35.54 14.08 3.92
CA PRO A 21 34.53 13.38 4.69
C PRO A 21 34.32 13.95 6.11
N ASP A 22 35.39 14.41 6.77
CA ASP A 22 35.31 14.89 8.15
C ASP A 22 34.54 16.22 8.22
N TRP A 23 34.62 17.04 7.18
CA TRP A 23 33.88 18.29 7.09
C TRP A 23 32.37 18.08 6.99
N VAL A 24 31.91 17.08 6.21
CA VAL A 24 30.48 16.75 6.10
C VAL A 24 29.91 16.35 7.46
N LEU A 25 30.68 15.58 8.21
CA LEU A 25 30.36 15.12 9.55
C LEU A 25 30.28 16.30 10.54
N GLU A 26 31.28 17.19 10.55
CA GLU A 26 31.26 18.42 11.38
C GLU A 26 30.09 19.34 11.04
N ALA A 27 29.74 19.47 9.75
CA ALA A 27 28.57 20.22 9.33
C ALA A 27 27.29 19.62 9.91
N VAL A 28 27.08 18.30 9.79
CA VAL A 28 25.92 17.61 10.37
C VAL A 28 25.81 17.90 11.86
N ASP A 29 26.89 17.78 12.63
CA ASP A 29 26.90 18.06 14.07
C ASP A 29 26.51 19.52 14.37
N ALA A 30 27.08 20.47 13.62
CA ALA A 30 26.81 21.88 13.79
C ALA A 30 25.33 22.22 13.52
N TYR A 31 24.74 21.58 12.51
CA TYR A 31 23.35 21.80 12.13
C TYR A 31 22.34 21.09 13.02
N MET A 32 22.67 19.92 13.58
CA MET A 32 21.72 19.16 14.43
C MET A 32 21.26 19.95 15.66
N VAL A 33 22.07 20.87 16.19
CA VAL A 33 21.70 21.77 17.29
C VAL A 33 20.46 22.63 16.96
N HIS A 34 20.19 22.86 15.67
CA HIS A 34 19.00 23.58 15.22
C HIS A 34 17.71 22.75 15.25
N LEU A 35 17.80 21.45 15.53
CA LEU A 35 16.63 20.57 15.70
C LEU A 35 16.17 20.50 17.15
N ASP A 36 17.00 20.88 18.12
CA ASP A 36 16.63 20.94 19.54
C ASP A 36 15.76 22.16 19.90
N VAL A 37 15.58 23.08 18.94
CA VAL A 37 14.78 24.29 19.14
C VAL A 37 13.29 23.91 19.16
N PRO A 38 12.47 24.47 20.06
CA PRO A 38 11.05 24.14 20.11
C PRO A 38 10.32 24.57 18.83
N MET A 39 9.51 23.66 18.30
CA MET A 39 8.64 23.91 17.15
C MET A 39 7.63 25.03 17.43
N PRO A 40 7.30 25.87 16.43
CA PRO A 40 6.26 26.88 16.59
C PRO A 40 4.90 26.26 16.89
N ALA A 41 4.15 26.88 17.79
CA ALA A 41 2.86 26.34 18.25
C ALA A 41 1.75 26.36 17.18
N ARG A 42 1.86 27.22 16.16
CA ARG A 42 0.82 27.43 15.14
C ARG A 42 1.42 27.66 13.76
N ILE A 43 1.10 26.77 12.83
CA ILE A 43 1.50 26.87 11.41
C ILE A 43 0.85 28.08 10.72
N SER A 44 -0.40 28.41 11.09
CA SER A 44 -1.18 29.45 10.39
C SER A 44 -0.77 30.90 10.70
N LYS A 45 0.14 31.12 11.66
CA LYS A 45 0.59 32.44 12.10
C LYS A 45 2.03 32.37 12.61
N LEU A 46 2.97 32.30 11.68
CA LEU A 46 4.39 32.35 11.99
C LEU A 46 4.80 33.79 12.26
N THR A 47 5.57 34.00 13.33
CA THR A 47 6.31 35.24 13.53
C THR A 47 7.62 35.19 12.73
N PRO A 48 8.31 36.33 12.50
CA PRO A 48 9.62 36.31 11.85
C PRO A 48 10.65 35.40 12.54
N ASP A 49 10.55 35.27 13.87
CA ASP A 49 11.39 34.34 14.65
C ASP A 49 11.01 32.87 14.40
N ASP A 50 9.72 32.58 14.18
CA ASP A 50 9.27 31.22 13.84
C ASP A 50 9.68 30.83 12.42
N GLU A 51 9.64 31.77 11.47
CA GLU A 51 10.13 31.57 10.10
C GLU A 51 11.64 31.29 10.08
N ASP A 52 12.41 32.01 10.91
CA ASP A 52 13.86 31.79 11.05
C ASP A 52 14.18 30.44 11.71
N LYS A 53 13.40 29.99 12.70
CA LYS A 53 13.51 28.63 13.26
C LYS A 53 13.16 27.56 12.24
N GLN A 54 12.10 27.76 11.45
CA GLN A 54 11.69 26.84 10.40
C GLN A 54 12.80 26.67 9.37
N THR A 55 13.38 27.79 8.91
CA THR A 55 14.48 27.80 7.94
C THR A 55 15.68 27.04 8.50
N ARG A 56 16.04 27.30 9.77
CA ARG A 56 17.08 26.58 10.51
C ARG A 56 16.88 25.08 10.56
N ALA A 57 15.68 24.64 10.93
CA ALA A 57 15.35 23.23 11.00
C ALA A 57 15.39 22.57 9.62
N ALA A 58 14.87 23.24 8.58
CA ALA A 58 14.92 22.74 7.21
C ALA A 58 16.37 22.59 6.72
N MET A 59 17.24 23.57 6.98
CA MET A 59 18.67 23.48 6.66
C MET A 59 19.35 22.33 7.39
N ALA A 60 19.00 22.09 8.65
CA ALA A 60 19.56 20.98 9.40
C ALA A 60 19.14 19.61 8.85
N LEU A 61 17.87 19.46 8.47
CA LEU A 61 17.40 18.27 7.77
C LEU A 61 18.12 18.08 6.42
N ALA A 62 18.35 19.17 5.66
CA ALA A 62 19.11 19.11 4.41
C ALA A 62 20.55 18.59 4.60
N ALA A 63 21.23 19.08 5.64
CA ALA A 63 22.59 18.65 5.96
C ALA A 63 22.62 17.16 6.38
N VAL A 64 21.67 16.73 7.22
CA VAL A 64 21.51 15.31 7.59
C VAL A 64 21.27 14.44 6.37
N ALA A 65 20.35 14.83 5.48
CA ALA A 65 20.07 14.09 4.26
C ALA A 65 21.32 13.93 3.38
N THR A 66 22.09 15.00 3.22
CA THR A 66 23.32 15.00 2.42
C THR A 66 24.39 14.12 3.06
N GLY A 67 24.63 14.25 4.37
CA GLY A 67 25.62 13.42 5.06
C GLY A 67 25.31 11.92 5.05
N LEU A 68 24.03 11.57 4.96
CA LEU A 68 23.56 10.20 4.77
C LEU A 68 23.74 9.70 3.32
N GLU A 69 23.73 10.57 2.31
CA GLU A 69 23.93 10.17 0.91
C GLU A 69 25.42 9.90 0.57
N GLU A 70 26.35 10.59 1.24
CA GLU A 70 27.81 10.60 0.98
C GLU A 70 28.61 9.39 1.51
N ALA A 71 29.91 9.34 1.19
CA ALA A 71 30.86 8.29 1.63
C ALA A 71 30.96 8.13 3.16
N THR A 72 30.47 9.10 3.93
CA THR A 72 30.43 9.15 5.40
C THR A 72 29.19 8.51 6.01
N ARG A 73 28.29 7.92 5.20
CA ARG A 73 26.97 7.42 5.59
C ARG A 73 26.94 6.65 6.92
N SER A 74 27.89 5.74 7.17
CA SER A 74 27.90 4.93 8.40
C SER A 74 28.19 5.74 9.66
N GLU A 75 29.05 6.74 9.57
CA GLU A 75 29.43 7.58 10.72
C GLU A 75 28.38 8.68 10.96
N CYS A 76 27.82 9.22 9.88
CA CYS A 76 26.68 10.13 9.93
C CYS A 76 25.47 9.44 10.60
N LEU A 77 25.21 8.17 10.27
CA LEU A 77 24.10 7.42 10.87
C LEU A 77 24.23 7.30 12.39
N LYS A 78 25.44 7.06 12.91
CA LYS A 78 25.66 6.97 14.37
C LYS A 78 25.32 8.28 15.07
N ARG A 79 25.68 9.41 14.47
CA ARG A 79 25.38 10.75 15.00
C ARG A 79 23.88 11.04 14.95
N VAL A 80 23.24 10.67 13.84
CA VAL A 80 21.80 10.85 13.62
C VAL A 80 20.94 9.97 14.55
N ASP A 81 21.41 8.77 14.92
CA ASP A 81 20.68 7.84 15.81
C ASP A 81 20.31 8.48 17.17
N GLU A 82 21.18 9.34 17.71
CA GLU A 82 20.91 10.05 18.96
C GLU A 82 19.89 11.19 18.82
N HIS A 83 19.65 11.67 17.60
CA HIS A 83 18.81 12.82 17.27
C HIS A 83 17.58 12.47 16.42
N LEU A 84 17.22 11.19 16.28
CA LEU A 84 16.07 10.75 15.47
C LEU A 84 14.77 11.45 15.89
N GLU A 85 14.48 11.53 17.18
CA GLU A 85 13.22 12.09 17.68
C GLU A 85 13.04 13.58 17.32
N PRO A 86 14.04 14.46 17.57
CA PRO A 86 14.04 15.83 17.06
C PRO A 86 13.89 15.91 15.54
N ILE A 87 14.63 15.09 14.78
CA ILE A 87 14.58 15.04 13.31
C ILE A 87 13.15 14.75 12.83
N PHE A 88 12.54 13.66 13.30
CA PHE A 88 11.20 13.26 12.85
C PHE A 88 10.10 14.19 13.37
N SER A 89 10.28 14.80 14.54
CA SER A 89 9.34 15.79 15.06
C SER A 89 9.30 17.03 14.16
N TRP A 90 10.46 17.55 13.77
CA TRP A 90 10.56 18.66 12.81
C TRP A 90 10.06 18.27 11.42
N MET A 91 10.39 17.08 10.93
CA MET A 91 9.84 16.56 9.67
C MET A 91 8.31 16.53 9.69
N HIS A 92 7.71 16.02 10.76
CA HIS A 92 6.26 15.99 10.92
C HIS A 92 5.64 17.40 10.92
N TRP A 93 6.26 18.33 11.66
CA TRP A 93 5.78 19.71 11.73
C TRP A 93 5.87 20.41 10.37
N LEU A 94 7.01 20.26 9.68
CA LEU A 94 7.27 20.86 8.37
C LEU A 94 6.37 20.26 7.28
N ALA A 95 6.09 18.95 7.35
CA ALA A 95 5.14 18.30 6.45
C ALA A 95 3.75 18.93 6.55
N ARG A 96 3.27 19.20 7.77
CA ARG A 96 2.00 19.91 7.99
C ARG A 96 2.01 21.37 7.52
N ALA A 97 3.18 21.99 7.42
CA ALA A 97 3.35 23.33 6.86
C ALA A 97 3.37 23.36 5.33
N SER A 98 3.31 22.18 4.67
CA SER A 98 3.22 22.00 3.21
C SER A 98 4.40 22.58 2.43
N ASP A 99 5.61 22.56 3.00
CA ASP A 99 6.84 22.88 2.25
C ASP A 99 7.35 21.64 1.50
N THR A 100 7.09 21.59 0.20
CA THR A 100 7.43 20.45 -0.67
C THR A 100 8.93 20.15 -0.75
N ARG A 101 9.80 21.15 -0.58
CA ARG A 101 11.26 20.93 -0.58
C ARG A 101 11.69 20.14 0.65
N VAL A 102 11.06 20.43 1.79
CA VAL A 102 11.34 19.77 3.05
C VAL A 102 10.75 18.35 3.09
N LEU A 103 9.58 18.13 2.47
CA LEU A 103 9.00 16.78 2.34
C LEU A 103 9.95 15.80 1.63
N ASN A 104 10.63 16.23 0.57
CA ASN A 104 11.61 15.41 -0.15
C ASN A 104 12.84 15.08 0.70
N GLN A 105 13.35 16.03 1.48
CA GLN A 105 14.49 15.80 2.37
C GLN A 105 14.13 14.90 3.54
N ALA A 106 12.95 15.12 4.13
CA ALA A 106 12.37 14.29 5.17
C ALA A 106 12.25 12.83 4.70
N LEU A 107 11.71 12.61 3.51
CA LEU A 107 11.61 11.28 2.92
C LEU A 107 12.99 10.67 2.66
N LYS A 108 13.93 11.43 2.11
CA LYS A 108 15.32 10.96 1.89
C LYS A 108 15.98 10.49 3.19
N ILE A 109 15.88 11.25 4.28
CA ILE A 109 16.43 10.85 5.59
C ILE A 109 15.81 9.53 6.04
N MET A 110 14.48 9.42 5.93
CA MET A 110 13.76 8.22 6.31
C MET A 110 14.18 7.01 5.46
N VAL A 111 14.24 7.16 4.12
CA VAL A 111 14.62 6.09 3.19
C VAL A 111 16.07 5.68 3.40
N VAL A 112 17.00 6.62 3.39
CA VAL A 112 18.43 6.31 3.54
C VAL A 112 18.71 5.72 4.92
N GLY A 113 18.09 6.24 5.98
CA GLY A 113 18.19 5.64 7.31
C GLY A 113 17.63 4.21 7.38
N LEU A 114 16.59 3.91 6.59
CA LEU A 114 15.96 2.59 6.53
C LEU A 114 16.65 1.61 5.56
N SER A 115 17.40 2.08 4.56
CA SER A 115 17.99 1.26 3.49
C SER A 115 19.41 0.74 3.78
N ILE A 116 20.04 1.07 4.91
CA ILE A 116 21.43 0.67 5.18
C ILE A 116 21.49 -0.80 5.66
N PRO A 117 22.26 -1.69 5.01
CA PRO A 117 22.36 -3.09 5.40
C PRO A 117 23.60 -3.30 6.27
N THR A 118 23.60 -2.84 7.53
CA THR A 118 24.57 -3.31 8.53
C THR A 118 23.85 -3.93 9.73
N GLU A 119 24.57 -4.77 10.48
CA GLU A 119 24.03 -5.47 11.66
C GLU A 119 23.54 -4.45 12.73
N ASP A 120 24.24 -3.32 12.87
CA ASP A 120 23.85 -2.18 13.68
C ASP A 120 22.62 -1.44 13.11
N THR A 121 22.43 -1.44 11.79
CA THR A 121 21.28 -0.75 11.17
C THR A 121 19.97 -1.46 11.45
N ARG A 122 19.94 -2.78 11.65
CA ARG A 122 18.68 -3.47 12.01
C ARG A 122 18.07 -2.93 13.30
N LEU A 123 18.91 -2.51 14.24
CA LEU A 123 18.50 -1.85 15.48
C LEU A 123 18.01 -0.42 15.21
N VAL A 124 18.68 0.34 14.35
CA VAL A 124 18.25 1.68 13.93
C VAL A 124 16.91 1.61 13.19
N VAL A 125 16.76 0.73 12.20
CA VAL A 125 15.50 0.46 11.50
C VAL A 125 14.40 0.02 12.46
N ALA A 126 14.71 -0.86 13.42
CA ALA A 126 13.72 -1.26 14.43
C ALA A 126 13.30 -0.09 15.34
N ARG A 127 14.23 0.79 15.74
CA ARG A 127 13.96 1.99 16.53
C ARG A 127 13.14 3.01 15.74
N LEU A 128 13.56 3.29 14.50
CA LEU A 128 12.86 4.13 13.54
C LEU A 128 11.42 3.67 13.37
N CYS A 129 11.21 2.40 13.03
CA CYS A 129 9.87 1.86 12.85
C CYS A 129 9.05 1.88 14.15
N CYS A 130 9.67 1.81 15.33
CA CYS A 130 8.96 1.83 16.61
C CYS A 130 8.83 3.22 17.25
N SER A 131 9.27 4.29 16.60
CA SER A 131 9.13 5.66 17.08
C SER A 131 7.74 6.23 16.73
N PRO A 132 6.99 6.77 17.70
CA PRO A 132 5.75 7.49 17.42
C PRO A 132 5.94 8.69 16.49
N CYS A 133 7.09 9.37 16.57
CA CYS A 133 7.40 10.54 15.73
C CYS A 133 7.63 10.14 14.28
N VAL A 134 8.32 9.01 14.04
CA VAL A 134 8.50 8.44 12.69
C VAL A 134 7.16 8.07 12.08
N ILE A 135 6.30 7.39 12.84
CA ILE A 135 4.96 7.03 12.38
C ILE A 135 4.13 8.27 12.06
N ASP A 136 4.19 9.31 12.90
CA ASP A 136 3.51 10.59 12.66
C ASP A 136 4.03 11.30 11.41
N ALA A 137 5.35 11.30 11.20
CA ALA A 137 5.98 11.86 10.01
C ALA A 137 5.58 11.08 8.75
N LEU A 138 5.62 9.75 8.80
CA LEU A 138 5.22 8.86 7.70
C LEU A 138 3.77 9.09 7.28
N ILE A 139 2.84 9.14 8.24
CA ILE A 139 1.42 9.41 7.94
C ILE A 139 1.26 10.81 7.31
N ALA A 140 1.94 11.82 7.85
CA ALA A 140 1.89 13.17 7.29
C ALA A 140 2.47 13.24 5.88
N LEU A 141 3.58 12.56 5.60
CA LEU A 141 4.19 12.45 4.26
C LEU A 141 3.22 11.80 3.27
N PHE A 142 2.56 10.71 3.66
CA PHE A 142 1.52 10.05 2.84
C PHE A 142 0.30 10.94 2.57
N GLU A 143 -0.13 11.74 3.55
CA GLU A 143 -1.28 12.62 3.38
C GLU A 143 -0.98 13.86 2.53
N THR A 144 0.28 14.30 2.51
CA THR A 144 0.72 15.54 1.86
C THR A 144 1.39 15.32 0.51
N SER A 145 1.62 14.07 0.10
CA SER A 145 2.11 13.75 -1.23
C SER A 145 1.12 14.25 -2.28
N VAL A 146 1.55 15.26 -3.05
CA VAL A 146 0.78 15.83 -4.16
C VAL A 146 0.74 14.81 -5.30
N ASP A 147 -0.30 14.89 -6.14
CA ASP A 147 -0.63 13.91 -7.19
C ASP A 147 0.58 13.32 -7.95
N PRO A 148 0.50 12.03 -8.33
CA PRO A 148 1.61 11.18 -8.82
C PRO A 148 2.25 11.59 -10.15
N GLU A 149 1.87 12.73 -10.75
CA GLU A 149 2.38 13.15 -12.05
C GLU A 149 3.80 13.75 -12.02
N ASP A 150 4.42 13.94 -10.84
CA ASP A 150 5.68 14.70 -10.70
C ASP A 150 6.78 14.06 -9.81
N GLN A 151 6.76 12.73 -9.56
CA GLN A 151 7.41 12.17 -8.35
C GLN A 151 8.04 10.75 -8.40
N ASP A 152 8.74 10.35 -9.48
CA ASP A 152 9.39 9.01 -9.58
C ASP A 152 10.25 8.61 -8.35
N PHE A 153 10.99 9.54 -7.73
CA PHE A 153 11.83 9.25 -6.55
C PHE A 153 11.05 9.26 -5.22
N PHE A 154 9.94 9.99 -5.15
CA PHE A 154 9.18 10.16 -3.91
C PHE A 154 8.26 8.96 -3.65
N ASP A 155 7.70 8.34 -4.69
CA ASP A 155 6.81 7.20 -4.55
C ASP A 155 7.55 5.92 -4.09
N GLU A 156 8.73 5.63 -4.63
CA GLU A 156 9.52 4.45 -4.23
C GLU A 156 10.02 4.54 -2.77
N GLY A 157 10.52 5.71 -2.39
CA GLY A 157 10.99 5.95 -1.03
C GLY A 157 9.86 5.84 0.00
N LEU A 158 8.71 6.41 -0.33
CA LEU A 158 7.53 6.38 0.54
C LEU A 158 6.96 4.96 0.67
N LEU A 159 6.94 4.20 -0.42
CA LEU A 159 6.58 2.78 -0.46
C LEU A 159 7.52 1.94 0.42
N PHE A 160 8.83 2.18 0.31
CA PHE A 160 9.84 1.49 1.11
C PHE A 160 9.65 1.76 2.62
N ALA A 161 9.50 3.03 3.00
CA ALA A 161 9.30 3.42 4.39
C ALA A 161 8.02 2.81 4.99
N LEU A 162 6.91 2.81 4.24
CA LEU A 162 5.67 2.16 4.66
C LEU A 162 5.85 0.66 4.82
N SER A 163 6.51 0.00 3.87
CA SER A 163 6.83 -1.44 3.92
C SER A 163 7.63 -1.79 5.18
N CYS A 164 8.62 -0.99 5.55
CA CYS A 164 9.38 -1.17 6.79
C CYS A 164 8.50 -1.04 8.05
N ALA A 165 7.60 -0.06 8.08
CA ALA A 165 6.73 0.17 9.25
C ALA A 165 5.73 -0.99 9.47
N ILE A 166 5.18 -1.55 8.41
CA ILE A 166 4.18 -2.62 8.52
C ILE A 166 4.76 -4.01 8.76
N GLN A 167 6.02 -4.26 8.41
CA GLN A 167 6.64 -5.59 8.56
C GLN A 167 6.76 -5.96 10.04
N HIS A 168 7.22 -5.02 10.88
CA HIS A 168 7.40 -5.27 12.30
C HIS A 168 6.08 -5.11 13.08
N ARG A 169 5.72 -6.10 13.89
CA ARG A 169 4.43 -6.12 14.62
C ARG A 169 4.24 -4.89 15.51
N ALA A 170 5.26 -4.44 16.23
CA ALA A 170 5.12 -3.30 17.15
C ALA A 170 4.92 -1.98 16.38
N SER A 171 5.69 -1.78 15.31
CA SER A 171 5.57 -0.60 14.43
C SER A 171 4.21 -0.55 13.76
N ARG A 172 3.76 -1.69 13.22
CA ARG A 172 2.45 -1.84 12.61
C ARG A 172 1.31 -1.48 13.58
N THR A 173 1.37 -1.95 14.83
CA THR A 173 0.38 -1.58 15.86
C THR A 173 0.39 -0.08 16.12
N LEU A 174 1.57 0.54 16.25
CA LEU A 174 1.69 1.99 16.44
C LEU A 174 1.11 2.77 15.27
N LEU A 175 1.40 2.35 14.03
CA LEU A 175 0.86 2.94 12.81
C LEU A 175 -0.67 2.90 12.81
N TYR A 176 -1.26 1.75 13.09
CA TYR A 176 -2.71 1.58 13.05
C TYR A 176 -3.42 2.34 14.17
N ASP A 177 -2.89 2.26 15.39
CA ASP A 177 -3.47 2.99 16.52
C ASP A 177 -3.36 4.51 16.33
N LYS A 178 -2.27 4.99 15.72
CA LYS A 178 -2.12 6.39 15.36
C LYS A 178 -3.10 6.81 14.27
N LEU A 179 -3.20 6.05 13.17
CA LEU A 179 -4.14 6.32 12.08
C LEU A 179 -5.59 6.40 12.58
N LEU A 180 -5.97 5.53 13.51
CA LEU A 180 -7.31 5.49 14.10
C LEU A 180 -7.54 6.57 15.17
N SER A 181 -6.47 7.20 15.68
CA SER A 181 -6.57 8.37 16.56
C SER A 181 -6.90 9.66 15.81
N PHE A 182 -6.72 9.68 14.49
CA PHE A 182 -7.06 10.83 13.65
C PHE A 182 -8.55 10.87 13.27
N PRO A 183 -9.07 12.04 12.85
CA PRO A 183 -10.41 12.13 12.30
C PRO A 183 -10.62 11.18 11.11
N PRO A 184 -11.83 10.58 10.95
CA PRO A 184 -12.10 9.62 9.88
C PRO A 184 -11.74 10.11 8.46
N SER A 185 -11.83 11.41 8.20
CA SER A 185 -11.44 11.99 6.91
C SER A 185 -9.94 11.83 6.61
N ARG A 186 -9.08 11.94 7.63
CA ARG A 186 -7.63 11.76 7.49
C ARG A 186 -7.27 10.30 7.29
N THR A 187 -7.89 9.39 8.06
CA THR A 187 -7.74 7.95 7.86
C THR A 187 -8.20 7.53 6.45
N GLN A 188 -9.29 8.12 5.94
CA GLN A 188 -9.76 7.87 4.57
C GLN A 188 -8.76 8.40 3.53
N ASN A 189 -8.20 9.61 3.70
CA ASN A 189 -7.20 10.16 2.80
C ASN A 189 -5.94 9.28 2.73
N PHE A 190 -5.46 8.81 3.90
CA PHE A 190 -4.35 7.87 3.96
C PHE A 190 -4.67 6.56 3.22
N ALA A 191 -5.88 5.99 3.42
CA ALA A 191 -6.29 4.79 2.71
C ALA A 191 -6.33 4.99 1.19
N ALA A 192 -6.88 6.11 0.71
CA ALA A 192 -6.89 6.46 -0.70
C ALA A 192 -5.47 6.54 -1.29
N LYS A 193 -4.54 7.18 -0.58
CA LYS A 193 -3.13 7.32 -0.98
C LYS A 193 -2.37 5.99 -1.00
N VAL A 194 -2.64 5.10 -0.04
CA VAL A 194 -2.07 3.75 -0.08
C VAL A 194 -2.62 2.95 -1.26
N VAL A 195 -3.90 3.09 -1.57
CA VAL A 195 -4.53 2.39 -2.69
C VAL A 195 -4.09 2.97 -4.04
N SER A 196 -3.78 4.27 -4.13
CA SER A 196 -3.22 4.87 -5.35
C SER A 196 -1.80 4.39 -5.68
N LEU A 197 -1.08 3.73 -4.76
CA LEU A 197 0.18 3.06 -5.08
C LEU A 197 0.01 1.98 -6.15
N ILE A 198 -1.19 1.39 -6.25
CA ILE A 198 -1.53 0.44 -7.32
C ILE A 198 -1.51 1.16 -8.67
N ASP A 199 -2.03 2.39 -8.73
CA ASP A 199 -2.07 3.20 -9.94
C ASP A 199 -0.68 3.64 -10.37
N SER A 200 0.14 4.09 -9.41
CA SER A 200 1.55 4.42 -9.67
C SER A 200 2.28 3.20 -10.25
N TYR A 201 2.06 2.01 -9.68
CA TYR A 201 2.66 0.78 -10.20
C TYR A 201 2.19 0.43 -11.62
N GLU A 202 0.90 0.56 -11.93
CA GLU A 202 0.40 0.34 -13.29
C GLU A 202 1.01 1.33 -14.30
N ALA A 203 1.11 2.60 -13.92
CA ALA A 203 1.76 3.63 -14.72
C ALA A 203 3.25 3.32 -14.97
N CYS A 204 3.97 2.87 -13.94
CA CYS A 204 5.36 2.42 -14.07
C CYS A 204 5.50 1.25 -15.05
N VAL A 205 4.58 0.28 -15.02
CA VAL A 205 4.60 -0.86 -15.95
C VAL A 205 4.29 -0.43 -17.38
N ASP A 206 3.38 0.53 -17.57
CA ASP A 206 3.05 1.07 -18.89
C ASP A 206 4.20 1.88 -19.51
N GLY A 207 4.97 2.59 -18.68
CA GLY A 207 6.13 3.38 -19.10
C GLY A 207 7.43 2.59 -19.24
N ALA A 208 7.49 1.35 -18.75
CA ALA A 208 8.74 0.61 -18.63
C ALA A 208 9.35 0.19 -19.99
N PRO A 209 10.64 0.49 -20.24
CA PRO A 209 11.38 -0.12 -21.34
C PRO A 209 11.43 -1.64 -21.20
N GLY A 210 11.28 -2.37 -22.31
CA GLY A 210 11.20 -3.83 -22.32
C GLY A 210 12.51 -4.59 -22.06
N ASN A 211 13.25 -4.25 -21.01
CA ASN A 211 14.52 -4.87 -20.61
C ASN A 211 14.41 -5.64 -19.27
N ASP A 212 15.36 -6.54 -19.01
CA ASP A 212 15.32 -7.46 -17.85
C ASP A 212 15.48 -6.74 -16.49
N ARG A 213 16.29 -5.67 -16.42
CA ARG A 213 16.55 -4.92 -15.18
C ARG A 213 15.28 -4.22 -14.68
N ASN A 214 14.58 -3.53 -15.58
CA ASN A 214 13.31 -2.89 -15.26
C ASN A 214 12.26 -3.93 -14.81
N GLY A 215 12.29 -5.14 -15.37
CA GLY A 215 11.42 -6.23 -14.95
C GLY A 215 11.62 -6.63 -13.48
N LEU A 216 12.86 -6.63 -12.98
CA LEU A 216 13.17 -6.93 -11.58
C LEU A 216 12.67 -5.83 -10.64
N ASP A 217 12.97 -4.57 -10.98
CA ASP A 217 12.59 -3.41 -10.16
C ASP A 217 11.06 -3.31 -10.01
N LEU A 218 10.32 -3.51 -11.11
CA LEU A 218 8.85 -3.57 -11.09
C LEU A 218 8.31 -4.75 -10.26
N TYR A 219 8.98 -5.90 -10.29
CA TYR A 219 8.58 -7.04 -9.46
C TYR A 219 8.83 -6.79 -7.97
N ASP A 220 9.91 -6.10 -7.62
CA ASP A 220 10.19 -5.69 -6.24
C ASP A 220 9.17 -4.67 -5.74
N MET A 221 8.81 -3.68 -6.56
CA MET A 221 7.72 -2.74 -6.26
C MET A 221 6.40 -3.47 -6.02
N PHE A 222 6.06 -4.43 -6.89
CA PHE A 222 4.86 -5.25 -6.75
C PHE A 222 4.82 -6.05 -5.43
N LYS A 223 5.94 -6.69 -5.05
CA LYS A 223 6.03 -7.42 -3.77
C LYS A 223 5.84 -6.49 -2.57
N ALA A 224 6.38 -5.26 -2.63
CA ALA A 224 6.20 -4.27 -1.58
C ALA A 224 4.73 -3.86 -1.43
N ILE A 225 4.04 -3.56 -2.54
CA ILE A 225 2.59 -3.25 -2.54
C ILE A 225 1.78 -4.43 -1.99
N PHE A 226 2.09 -5.66 -2.40
CA PHE A 226 1.41 -6.84 -1.87
C PHE A 226 1.59 -6.97 -0.35
N ALA A 227 2.82 -6.80 0.16
CA ALA A 227 3.08 -6.87 1.59
C ALA A 227 2.28 -5.80 2.36
N ILE A 228 2.18 -4.60 1.80
CA ILE A 228 1.35 -3.50 2.31
C ILE A 228 -0.11 -3.89 2.41
N LEU A 229 -0.72 -4.29 1.31
CA LEU A 229 -2.13 -4.66 1.29
C LEU A 229 -2.42 -5.88 2.16
N ASN A 230 -1.52 -6.86 2.22
CA ASN A 230 -1.66 -8.05 3.05
C ASN A 230 -1.59 -7.75 4.55
N HIS A 231 -0.71 -6.83 4.97
CA HIS A 231 -0.65 -6.41 6.37
C HIS A 231 -1.82 -5.51 6.75
N ILE A 232 -2.25 -4.62 5.87
CA ILE A 232 -3.41 -3.76 6.10
C ILE A 232 -4.69 -4.57 6.15
N SER A 233 -4.85 -5.58 5.27
CA SER A 233 -6.04 -6.41 5.24
C SER A 233 -6.27 -7.19 6.55
N SER A 234 -5.20 -7.46 7.30
CA SER A 234 -5.25 -8.11 8.62
C SER A 234 -5.80 -7.21 9.74
N GLU A 235 -5.85 -5.89 9.55
CA GLU A 235 -6.41 -4.94 10.53
C GLU A 235 -7.87 -4.62 10.22
N TRP A 236 -8.77 -5.34 10.90
CA TRP A 236 -10.22 -5.23 10.69
C TRP A 236 -10.78 -3.82 10.95
N ARG A 237 -10.11 -3.01 11.80
CA ARG A 237 -10.53 -1.63 12.11
C ARG A 237 -10.34 -0.69 10.92
N LEU A 238 -9.38 -1.00 10.03
CA LEU A 238 -9.08 -0.20 8.85
C LEU A 238 -9.84 -0.68 7.61
N SER A 239 -10.33 -1.92 7.59
CA SER A 239 -10.97 -2.53 6.40
C SER A 239 -12.05 -1.66 5.76
N SER A 240 -12.89 -0.98 6.54
CA SER A 240 -13.95 -0.12 6.00
C SER A 240 -13.44 1.05 5.17
N TYR A 241 -12.29 1.62 5.52
CA TYR A 241 -11.67 2.73 4.79
C TYR A 241 -11.12 2.24 3.45
N PHE A 242 -10.38 1.14 3.46
CA PHE A 242 -9.80 0.55 2.24
C PHE A 242 -10.85 -0.01 1.28
N LEU A 243 -11.92 -0.61 1.80
CA LEU A 243 -13.02 -1.12 0.98
C LEU A 243 -13.81 -0.03 0.26
N ARG A 244 -13.84 1.20 0.81
CA ARG A 244 -14.43 2.35 0.09
C ARG A 244 -13.61 2.76 -1.12
N GLU A 245 -12.30 2.50 -1.08
CA GLU A 245 -11.35 2.75 -2.17
C GLU A 245 -11.25 1.56 -3.13
N TYR A 246 -12.12 0.54 -3.00
CA TYR A 246 -12.19 -0.61 -3.89
C TYR A 246 -10.86 -1.39 -4.02
N TYR A 247 -10.02 -1.36 -2.98
CA TYR A 247 -8.63 -1.82 -3.06
C TYR A 247 -8.47 -3.27 -3.53
N VAL A 248 -9.42 -4.15 -3.16
CA VAL A 248 -9.40 -5.58 -3.53
C VAL A 248 -9.56 -5.74 -5.03
N GLY A 249 -10.56 -5.08 -5.61
CA GLY A 249 -10.83 -5.15 -7.04
C GLY A 249 -9.67 -4.56 -7.83
N ARG A 250 -9.18 -3.37 -7.44
CA ARG A 250 -8.01 -2.72 -8.08
C ARG A 250 -6.76 -3.59 -8.02
N TYR A 251 -6.48 -4.18 -6.87
CA TYR A 251 -5.32 -5.06 -6.71
C TYR A 251 -5.46 -6.33 -7.55
N PHE A 252 -6.65 -6.92 -7.60
CA PHE A 252 -6.92 -8.07 -8.47
C PHE A 252 -6.74 -7.73 -9.95
N GLU A 253 -7.20 -6.56 -10.42
CA GLU A 253 -6.99 -6.13 -11.80
C GLU A 253 -5.50 -5.97 -12.12
N ALA A 254 -4.73 -5.34 -11.21
CA ALA A 254 -3.29 -5.21 -11.34
C ALA A 254 -2.60 -6.59 -11.39
N LEU A 255 -3.02 -7.55 -10.57
CA LEU A 255 -2.51 -8.93 -10.64
C LEU A 255 -2.80 -9.59 -11.98
N ALA A 256 -4.07 -9.57 -12.41
CA ALA A 256 -4.51 -10.32 -13.58
C ALA A 256 -3.99 -9.71 -14.89
N ARG A 257 -3.79 -8.39 -14.95
CA ARG A 257 -3.35 -7.68 -16.16
C ARG A 257 -1.87 -7.34 -16.18
N THR A 258 -1.34 -6.86 -15.07
CA THR A 258 -0.04 -6.19 -15.02
C THR A 258 1.09 -7.17 -14.68
N LEU A 259 0.87 -8.11 -13.77
CA LEU A 259 1.88 -9.10 -13.39
C LEU A 259 2.33 -10.03 -14.55
N PRO A 260 1.43 -10.54 -15.42
CA PRO A 260 1.86 -11.29 -16.61
C PRO A 260 2.71 -10.45 -17.58
N ARG A 261 2.49 -9.14 -17.65
CA ARG A 261 3.30 -8.25 -18.50
C ARG A 261 4.72 -8.16 -17.95
N ILE A 262 4.89 -7.99 -16.64
CA ILE A 262 6.22 -8.02 -15.99
C ILE A 262 6.91 -9.36 -16.19
N GLY A 263 6.17 -10.47 -16.03
CA GLY A 263 6.76 -11.79 -16.23
C GLY A 263 7.35 -11.97 -17.63
N LYS A 264 6.76 -11.34 -18.66
CA LYS A 264 7.29 -11.37 -20.03
C LYS A 264 8.59 -10.57 -20.18
N LEU A 265 8.75 -9.52 -19.37
CA LEU A 265 9.98 -8.73 -19.26
C LEU A 265 11.07 -9.50 -18.50
N PHE A 266 10.69 -10.29 -17.50
CA PHE A 266 11.63 -10.92 -16.58
C PHE A 266 12.06 -12.35 -16.97
N LYS A 267 11.32 -13.06 -17.85
CA LYS A 267 11.61 -14.40 -18.42
C LYS A 267 12.01 -15.54 -17.45
N GLN A 268 12.02 -15.33 -16.13
CA GLN A 268 12.56 -16.26 -15.14
C GLN A 268 11.50 -16.97 -14.28
N PHE A 269 10.21 -16.62 -14.38
CA PHE A 269 9.17 -17.22 -13.54
C PHE A 269 8.00 -17.77 -14.36
N ASP A 270 7.42 -18.86 -13.86
CA ASP A 270 6.13 -19.36 -14.33
C ASP A 270 5.02 -18.40 -13.87
N GLN A 271 4.63 -17.52 -14.78
CA GLN A 271 3.74 -16.39 -14.51
C GLN A 271 2.37 -16.81 -13.97
N PRO A 272 1.72 -17.86 -14.51
CA PRO A 272 0.38 -18.22 -14.08
C PRO A 272 0.34 -18.73 -12.63
N ALA A 273 1.29 -19.59 -12.23
CA ALA A 273 1.37 -20.09 -10.85
C ALA A 273 1.60 -18.95 -9.83
N LEU A 274 2.39 -17.95 -10.21
CA LEU A 274 2.63 -16.77 -9.38
C LEU A 274 1.35 -15.95 -9.19
N VAL A 275 0.64 -15.61 -10.28
CA VAL A 275 -0.63 -14.87 -10.21
C VAL A 275 -1.65 -15.64 -9.38
N ASP A 276 -1.79 -16.94 -9.62
CA ASP A 276 -2.72 -17.79 -8.87
C ASP A 276 -2.42 -17.77 -7.36
N THR A 277 -1.13 -17.82 -6.97
CA THR A 277 -0.74 -17.70 -5.56
C THR A 277 -1.19 -16.38 -4.94
N TYR A 278 -1.06 -15.26 -5.64
CA TYR A 278 -1.50 -13.97 -5.12
C TYR A 278 -3.02 -13.83 -5.07
N VAL A 279 -3.73 -14.34 -6.07
CA VAL A 279 -5.20 -14.37 -6.06
C VAL A 279 -5.71 -15.24 -4.91
N ALA A 280 -5.05 -16.35 -4.60
CA ALA A 280 -5.40 -17.21 -3.47
C ALA A 280 -5.19 -16.48 -2.14
N ASN A 281 -4.14 -15.67 -2.02
CA ASN A 281 -3.92 -14.82 -0.84
C ASN A 281 -5.02 -13.76 -0.66
N ILE A 282 -5.59 -13.20 -1.74
CA ILE A 282 -6.74 -12.30 -1.61
C ILE A 282 -7.95 -13.04 -1.00
N MET A 283 -8.14 -14.32 -1.32
CA MET A 283 -9.21 -15.12 -0.69
C MET A 283 -8.99 -15.29 0.82
N LEU A 284 -7.74 -15.35 1.28
CA LEU A 284 -7.43 -15.35 2.72
C LEU A 284 -7.76 -14.01 3.39
N TRP A 285 -7.71 -12.88 2.66
CA TRP A 285 -8.14 -11.58 3.18
C TRP A 285 -9.64 -11.56 3.50
N VAL A 286 -10.44 -12.26 2.69
CA VAL A 286 -11.89 -12.44 2.93
C VAL A 286 -12.14 -13.08 4.30
N ASP A 287 -11.35 -14.10 4.63
CA ASP A 287 -11.45 -14.83 5.90
C ASP A 287 -11.06 -13.96 7.10
N ALA A 288 -10.09 -13.05 6.93
CA ALA A 288 -9.69 -12.08 7.96
C ALA A 288 -10.74 -10.97 8.14
N GLN A 289 -11.47 -10.62 7.09
CA GLN A 289 -12.45 -9.54 7.05
C GLN A 289 -13.90 -10.06 6.98
N ARG A 290 -14.27 -11.03 7.83
CA ARG A 290 -15.59 -11.69 7.78
C ARG A 290 -16.79 -10.74 7.73
N GLY A 291 -16.68 -9.58 8.38
CA GLY A 291 -17.73 -8.55 8.37
C GLY A 291 -17.99 -7.92 6.99
N TYR A 292 -17.01 -8.00 6.09
CA TYR A 292 -17.03 -7.42 4.74
C TYR A 292 -16.87 -8.46 3.62
N ALA A 293 -16.88 -9.76 3.96
CA ALA A 293 -16.59 -10.82 3.00
C ALA A 293 -17.45 -10.78 1.72
N TYR A 294 -18.72 -10.40 1.84
CA TYR A 294 -19.61 -10.24 0.68
C TYR A 294 -19.26 -9.06 -0.22
N GLN A 295 -18.73 -7.97 0.36
CA GLN A 295 -18.25 -6.82 -0.42
C GLN A 295 -16.97 -7.19 -1.15
N VAL A 296 -16.02 -7.82 -0.47
CA VAL A 296 -14.78 -8.33 -1.09
C VAL A 296 -15.09 -9.29 -2.24
N ALA A 297 -16.01 -10.25 -2.04
CA ALA A 297 -16.43 -11.17 -3.09
C ALA A 297 -17.13 -10.46 -4.27
N HIS A 298 -17.98 -9.46 -3.98
CA HIS A 298 -18.59 -8.61 -5.00
C HIS A 298 -17.51 -7.92 -5.85
N ASP A 299 -16.55 -7.26 -5.20
CA ASP A 299 -15.50 -6.48 -5.84
C ASP A 299 -14.59 -7.37 -6.71
N LEU A 300 -14.30 -8.60 -6.25
CA LEU A 300 -13.56 -9.59 -7.05
C LEU A 300 -14.31 -10.07 -8.28
N VAL A 301 -15.60 -10.39 -8.13
CA VAL A 301 -16.44 -10.85 -9.25
C VAL A 301 -16.56 -9.73 -10.28
N ASP A 302 -16.78 -8.50 -9.84
CA ASP A 302 -16.87 -7.34 -10.72
C ASP A 302 -15.53 -7.03 -11.42
N ALA A 303 -14.41 -7.14 -10.71
CA ALA A 303 -13.08 -7.00 -11.30
C ALA A 303 -12.72 -8.10 -12.33
N GLY A 304 -13.57 -9.12 -12.50
CA GLY A 304 -13.43 -10.12 -13.55
C GLY A 304 -12.83 -11.45 -13.10
N LEU A 305 -12.85 -11.77 -11.80
CA LEU A 305 -12.35 -13.04 -11.28
C LEU A 305 -12.95 -14.28 -11.97
N LEU A 306 -14.24 -14.24 -12.36
CA LEU A 306 -14.85 -15.36 -13.08
C LEU A 306 -14.20 -15.61 -14.44
N GLN A 307 -13.88 -14.54 -15.16
CA GLN A 307 -13.22 -14.64 -16.46
C GLN A 307 -11.80 -15.19 -16.28
N TYR A 308 -11.07 -14.68 -15.28
CA TYR A 308 -9.75 -15.18 -14.90
C TYR A 308 -9.76 -16.69 -14.60
N ILE A 309 -10.69 -17.15 -13.75
CA ILE A 309 -10.82 -18.58 -13.43
C ILE A 309 -11.13 -19.40 -14.70
N ALA A 310 -12.02 -18.93 -15.56
CA ALA A 310 -12.37 -19.63 -16.80
C ALA A 310 -11.15 -19.76 -17.73
N ASP A 311 -10.39 -18.68 -17.92
CA ASP A 311 -9.19 -18.66 -18.76
C ASP A 311 -8.09 -19.55 -18.16
N ARG A 312 -7.89 -19.51 -16.83
CA ARG A 312 -6.94 -20.38 -16.14
C ARG A 312 -7.30 -21.86 -16.27
N LEU A 313 -8.57 -22.21 -16.08
CA LEU A 313 -9.04 -23.58 -16.26
C LEU A 313 -8.77 -24.07 -17.68
N ASP A 314 -9.04 -23.26 -18.71
CA ASP A 314 -8.83 -23.62 -20.14
C ASP A 314 -7.36 -23.82 -20.49
N SER A 315 -6.46 -23.17 -19.74
CA SER A 315 -5.01 -23.30 -19.90
C SER A 315 -4.37 -24.46 -19.12
N LEU A 316 -5.16 -25.25 -18.37
CA LEU A 316 -4.62 -26.36 -17.58
C LEU A 316 -4.06 -27.47 -18.48
N GLU A 317 -2.83 -27.87 -18.20
CA GLU A 317 -2.21 -29.02 -18.86
C GLU A 317 -2.56 -30.34 -18.15
N PRO A 318 -2.64 -31.47 -18.88
CA PRO A 318 -2.80 -32.79 -18.27
C PRO A 318 -1.63 -33.10 -17.32
N GLY A 319 -1.92 -33.38 -16.05
CA GLY A 319 -0.92 -33.70 -15.02
C GLY A 319 -0.63 -32.56 -14.03
N SER A 320 -1.23 -31.38 -14.20
CA SER A 320 -1.11 -30.25 -13.26
C SER A 320 -2.02 -30.37 -12.03
N GLU A 321 -1.80 -31.38 -11.19
CA GLU A 321 -2.65 -31.66 -10.01
C GLU A 321 -2.64 -30.49 -8.99
N GLU A 322 -1.50 -29.84 -8.80
CA GLU A 322 -1.36 -28.70 -7.87
C GLU A 322 -2.19 -27.49 -8.33
N ASP A 323 -2.15 -27.15 -9.62
CA ASP A 323 -2.93 -26.05 -10.20
C ASP A 323 -4.44 -26.32 -10.10
N ILE A 324 -4.85 -27.56 -10.36
CA ILE A 324 -6.24 -28.01 -10.22
C ILE A 324 -6.69 -27.82 -8.78
N GLN A 325 -5.89 -28.26 -7.80
CA GLN A 325 -6.23 -28.14 -6.39
C GLN A 325 -6.36 -26.67 -5.94
N MET A 326 -5.45 -25.81 -6.37
CA MET A 326 -5.48 -24.39 -6.06
C MET A 326 -6.71 -23.68 -6.65
N LEU A 327 -7.00 -23.91 -7.94
CA LEU A 327 -8.21 -23.35 -8.58
C LEU A 327 -9.49 -23.91 -7.97
N ASP A 328 -9.50 -25.18 -7.56
CA ASP A 328 -10.62 -25.79 -6.85
C ASP A 328 -10.90 -25.10 -5.51
N GLN A 329 -9.85 -24.79 -4.74
CA GLN A 329 -9.94 -24.04 -3.49
C GLN A 329 -10.48 -22.63 -3.74
N MET A 330 -9.92 -21.89 -4.70
CA MET A 330 -10.41 -20.54 -5.05
C MET A 330 -11.91 -20.53 -5.37
N VAL A 331 -12.36 -21.46 -6.21
CA VAL A 331 -13.78 -21.60 -6.58
C VAL A 331 -14.62 -21.95 -5.36
N THR A 332 -14.12 -22.82 -4.48
CA THR A 332 -14.83 -23.19 -3.25
C THR A 332 -15.00 -22.01 -2.30
N HIS A 333 -13.93 -21.23 -2.08
CA HIS A 333 -13.99 -20.00 -1.28
C HIS A 333 -14.98 -19.01 -1.88
N LEU A 334 -14.89 -18.77 -3.20
CA LEU A 334 -15.78 -17.86 -3.90
C LEU A 334 -17.25 -18.31 -3.74
N ILE A 335 -17.56 -19.59 -3.95
CA ILE A 335 -18.90 -20.16 -3.76
C ILE A 335 -19.43 -19.94 -2.34
N GLY A 336 -18.56 -20.07 -1.32
CA GLY A 336 -18.91 -19.80 0.07
C GLY A 336 -19.42 -18.37 0.29
N TYR A 337 -18.78 -17.40 -0.35
CA TYR A 337 -19.04 -15.97 -0.17
C TYR A 337 -20.04 -15.36 -1.16
N MET A 338 -20.32 -16.03 -2.29
CA MET A 338 -21.25 -15.54 -3.31
C MET A 338 -22.74 -15.65 -2.94
N ARG A 339 -23.10 -16.11 -1.74
CA ARG A 339 -24.50 -16.37 -1.33
C ARG A 339 -25.38 -15.12 -1.17
N SER A 340 -24.83 -13.92 -1.29
CA SER A 340 -25.53 -12.64 -1.10
C SER A 340 -26.27 -12.17 -2.36
N ALA A 341 -27.51 -11.65 -2.17
CA ALA A 341 -28.34 -11.01 -3.20
C ALA A 341 -27.57 -10.03 -4.09
N ARG A 342 -26.69 -9.22 -3.50
CA ARG A 342 -25.90 -8.20 -4.22
C ARG A 342 -24.82 -8.80 -5.10
N VAL A 343 -24.19 -9.90 -4.65
CA VAL A 343 -23.16 -10.60 -5.42
C VAL A 343 -23.80 -11.34 -6.61
N TRP A 344 -25.06 -11.79 -6.47
CA TRP A 344 -25.73 -12.58 -7.50
C TRP A 344 -25.93 -11.87 -8.84
N TRP A 345 -26.39 -10.61 -8.83
CA TRP A 345 -26.65 -9.90 -10.07
C TRP A 345 -25.37 -9.69 -10.88
N ILE A 346 -24.30 -9.30 -10.20
CA ILE A 346 -23.00 -9.10 -10.85
C ILE A 346 -22.38 -10.43 -11.31
N LEU A 347 -22.63 -11.50 -10.56
CA LEU A 347 -22.19 -12.83 -10.92
C LEU A 347 -22.84 -13.35 -12.20
N ASP A 348 -24.16 -13.19 -12.34
CA ASP A 348 -24.89 -13.57 -13.55
C ASP A 348 -24.43 -12.74 -14.75
N TYR A 349 -24.31 -11.42 -14.57
CA TYR A 349 -23.79 -10.54 -15.61
C TYR A 349 -22.39 -10.97 -16.08
N ARG A 350 -21.45 -11.16 -15.16
CA ARG A 350 -20.07 -11.55 -15.46
C ARG A 350 -19.97 -12.97 -16.02
N PHE A 351 -20.79 -13.91 -15.55
CA PHE A 351 -20.84 -15.27 -16.09
C PHE A 351 -21.33 -15.30 -17.56
N ASN A 352 -22.28 -14.43 -17.91
CA ASN A 352 -22.77 -14.31 -19.28
C ASN A 352 -21.79 -13.60 -20.23
N LEU A 353 -20.82 -12.87 -19.69
CA LEU A 353 -19.70 -12.31 -20.47
C LEU A 353 -18.64 -13.35 -20.82
N VAL A 354 -18.60 -14.50 -20.14
CA VAL A 354 -17.66 -15.58 -20.47
C VAL A 354 -17.99 -16.13 -21.87
N PRO A 355 -17.04 -16.13 -22.82
CA PRO A 355 -17.27 -16.55 -24.19
C PRO A 355 -17.94 -17.94 -24.29
N GLU A 356 -18.99 -18.06 -25.11
CA GLU A 356 -19.78 -19.31 -25.20
C GLU A 356 -18.93 -20.52 -25.63
N ASN A 357 -17.96 -20.30 -26.53
CA ASN A 357 -17.00 -21.32 -26.96
C ASN A 357 -16.14 -21.82 -25.78
N LEU A 358 -15.67 -20.93 -24.92
CA LEU A 358 -14.91 -21.27 -23.71
C LEU A 358 -15.79 -22.07 -22.73
N ARG A 359 -17.02 -21.60 -22.46
CA ARG A 359 -17.97 -22.32 -21.61
C ARG A 359 -18.23 -23.74 -22.12
N LYS A 360 -18.38 -23.93 -23.44
CA LYS A 360 -18.58 -25.25 -24.06
C LYS A 360 -17.38 -26.18 -23.88
N ARG A 361 -16.15 -25.67 -24.06
CA ARG A 361 -14.92 -26.45 -23.85
C ARG A 361 -14.78 -26.92 -22.41
N LEU A 362 -14.93 -26.00 -21.46
CA LEU A 362 -14.84 -26.29 -20.03
C LEU A 362 -15.96 -27.22 -19.54
N SER A 363 -17.10 -27.28 -20.24
CA SER A 363 -18.18 -28.22 -19.99
C SER A 363 -17.99 -29.60 -20.65
N SER A 364 -16.87 -29.85 -21.34
CA SER A 364 -16.54 -31.17 -21.89
C SER A 364 -15.97 -32.07 -20.79
N PRO A 365 -16.50 -33.29 -20.56
CA PRO A 365 -15.98 -34.21 -19.55
C PRO A 365 -14.50 -34.60 -19.71
N GLU A 366 -13.97 -34.45 -20.92
CA GLU A 366 -12.57 -34.74 -21.26
C GLU A 366 -11.60 -33.64 -20.82
N HIS A 367 -12.12 -32.45 -20.50
CA HIS A 367 -11.32 -31.29 -20.14
C HIS A 367 -10.83 -31.37 -18.69
N PRO A 368 -9.54 -31.13 -18.37
CA PRO A 368 -9.01 -31.21 -16.99
C PRO A 368 -9.79 -30.34 -15.98
N GLY A 369 -10.16 -29.13 -16.37
CA GLY A 369 -10.95 -28.20 -15.56
C GLY A 369 -12.45 -28.52 -15.42
N PHE A 370 -12.95 -29.60 -16.05
CA PHE A 370 -14.39 -29.92 -16.09
C PHE A 370 -15.07 -30.03 -14.72
N PRO A 371 -14.50 -30.71 -13.71
CA PRO A 371 -15.16 -30.85 -12.40
C PRO A 371 -15.37 -29.50 -11.72
N ILE A 372 -14.34 -28.64 -11.76
CA ILE A 372 -14.34 -27.32 -11.14
C ILE A 372 -15.35 -26.41 -11.84
N TRP A 373 -15.30 -26.36 -13.17
CA TRP A 373 -16.21 -25.54 -13.98
C TRP A 373 -17.67 -25.97 -13.82
N THR A 374 -17.93 -27.27 -13.82
CA THR A 374 -19.29 -27.81 -13.64
C THR A 374 -19.86 -27.44 -12.27
N ARG A 375 -19.04 -27.51 -11.21
CA ARG A 375 -19.48 -27.09 -9.87
C ARG A 375 -19.82 -25.60 -9.81
N LEU A 376 -18.95 -24.75 -10.39
CA LEU A 376 -19.16 -23.30 -10.44
C LEU A 376 -20.43 -22.94 -11.25
N SER A 377 -20.56 -23.47 -12.47
CA SER A 377 -21.70 -23.22 -13.33
C SER A 377 -23.02 -23.75 -12.76
N ALA A 378 -23.00 -24.92 -12.13
CA ALA A 378 -24.16 -25.47 -11.43
C ALA A 378 -24.59 -24.58 -10.25
N PHE A 379 -23.63 -24.10 -9.45
CA PHE A 379 -23.92 -23.19 -8.34
C PHE A 379 -24.61 -21.91 -8.83
N ILE A 380 -24.06 -21.26 -9.87
CA ILE A 380 -24.62 -20.05 -10.48
C ILE A 380 -26.03 -20.33 -11.02
N THR A 381 -26.20 -21.43 -11.76
CA THR A 381 -27.48 -21.79 -12.40
C THR A 381 -28.58 -22.15 -11.39
N VAL A 382 -28.25 -22.94 -10.36
CA VAL A 382 -29.20 -23.37 -9.33
C VAL A 382 -29.69 -22.17 -8.52
N HIS A 383 -28.79 -21.27 -8.13
CA HIS A 383 -29.18 -20.07 -7.39
C HIS A 383 -29.97 -19.06 -8.23
N PHE A 384 -29.69 -18.97 -9.53
CA PHE A 384 -30.51 -18.17 -10.46
C PHE A 384 -31.96 -18.68 -10.54
N ARG A 385 -32.15 -20.00 -10.67
CA ARG A 385 -33.49 -20.61 -10.72
C ARG A 385 -34.24 -20.51 -9.38
N GLY A 386 -33.53 -20.58 -8.26
CA GLY A 386 -34.12 -20.41 -6.92
C GLY A 386 -34.52 -18.97 -6.58
N THR A 387 -33.80 -17.98 -7.08
CA THR A 387 -34.07 -16.54 -6.83
C THR A 387 -35.08 -15.95 -7.80
N ALA A 388 -35.13 -16.38 -9.06
CA ALA A 388 -36.18 -15.97 -10.01
C ALA A 388 -37.60 -16.36 -9.52
N GLY A 389 -37.72 -17.47 -8.77
CA GLY A 389 -38.98 -17.88 -8.13
C GLY A 389 -39.36 -17.07 -6.88
N THR A 390 -38.39 -16.41 -6.23
CA THR A 390 -38.59 -15.61 -5.00
C THR A 390 -38.48 -14.09 -5.23
N SER A 391 -38.05 -13.67 -6.42
CA SER A 391 -37.82 -12.27 -6.84
C SER A 391 -39.07 -11.39 -6.74
N LYS A 392 -40.29 -11.94 -6.90
CA LYS A 392 -41.53 -11.18 -6.67
C LYS A 392 -41.76 -10.81 -5.20
N ALA A 393 -41.12 -11.48 -4.24
CA ALA A 393 -41.24 -11.19 -2.81
C ALA A 393 -40.03 -10.42 -2.24
N MET A 394 -38.87 -10.42 -2.93
CA MET A 394 -37.65 -9.78 -2.41
C MET A 394 -37.64 -8.24 -2.50
N PHE A 395 -38.49 -7.62 -3.32
CA PHE A 395 -38.63 -6.15 -3.36
C PHE A 395 -39.34 -5.55 -2.12
N GLN A 396 -39.75 -6.37 -1.14
CA GLN A 396 -40.44 -5.93 0.07
C GLN A 396 -39.66 -6.15 1.37
N TYR A 397 -38.46 -6.73 1.34
CA TYR A 397 -37.67 -6.86 2.55
C TYR A 397 -36.84 -5.59 2.79
N PRO A 398 -37.12 -4.80 3.84
CA PRO A 398 -36.22 -3.74 4.23
C PRO A 398 -34.85 -4.36 4.51
N ILE A 399 -33.80 -3.63 4.12
CA ILE A 399 -32.39 -3.96 4.35
C ILE A 399 -32.20 -4.20 5.85
N TYR A 400 -32.32 -5.46 6.29
CA TYR A 400 -31.90 -5.84 7.63
C TYR A 400 -30.38 -5.97 7.59
N CYS A 401 -29.72 -4.84 7.87
CA CYS A 401 -28.34 -4.80 8.28
C CYS A 401 -28.20 -5.70 9.52
N GLN A 402 -27.75 -6.94 9.33
CA GLN A 402 -27.51 -7.89 10.42
C GLN A 402 -26.39 -7.44 11.37
N ASN A 403 -25.73 -6.32 11.05
CA ASN A 403 -24.74 -5.63 11.90
C ASN A 403 -25.30 -4.38 12.59
N LEU A 404 -26.62 -4.19 12.71
CA LEU A 404 -27.18 -3.05 13.44
C LEU A 404 -26.73 -3.00 14.91
N LYS A 405 -26.36 -4.13 15.55
CA LYS A 405 -25.78 -4.10 16.91
C LYS A 405 -24.38 -3.47 16.96
N VAL A 406 -23.62 -3.49 15.87
CA VAL A 406 -22.30 -2.84 15.77
C VAL A 406 -22.47 -1.40 15.27
N CYS A 407 -23.35 -1.16 14.29
CA CYS A 407 -23.63 0.19 13.80
C CYS A 407 -24.38 1.07 14.81
N CYS A 408 -25.31 0.54 15.60
CA CYS A 408 -26.02 1.32 16.63
C CYS A 408 -25.15 1.62 17.85
N ARG A 409 -24.10 0.83 18.15
CA ARG A 409 -23.14 1.24 19.18
C ARG A 409 -22.27 2.40 18.72
N MET A 410 -21.85 2.44 17.46
CA MET A 410 -21.11 3.60 16.92
C MET A 410 -21.95 4.88 16.79
N PHE A 411 -23.25 4.78 16.54
CA PHE A 411 -24.11 5.97 16.42
C PHE A 411 -24.68 6.49 17.75
N CYS A 412 -24.79 5.66 18.79
CA CYS A 412 -25.23 6.13 20.10
C CYS A 412 -24.15 6.89 20.89
N ASP A 413 -22.87 6.75 20.53
CA ASP A 413 -21.76 7.48 21.17
C ASP A 413 -21.43 8.82 20.45
N ILE A 414 -22.20 9.20 19.41
CA ILE A 414 -22.03 10.47 18.67
C ILE A 414 -23.16 11.47 18.99
N VAL A 415 -24.20 11.05 19.71
CA VAL A 415 -25.26 11.96 20.19
C VAL A 415 -25.55 11.64 21.65
N PHE A 416 -24.62 12.00 22.55
CA PHE A 416 -24.87 12.50 23.91
C PHE A 416 -23.63 13.19 24.47
#